data_AF-A0A7G2T7V6-F1
#
_entry.id   AF-A0A7G2T7V6-F1
#
_cell.length_a   1.000
_cell.length_b   1.000
_cell.length_c   1.000
_cell.angle_alpha   90.00
_cell.angle_beta   90.00
_cell.angle_gamma   90.00
#
_symmetry.space_group_name_H-M   'P 1'
#
loop_
_entity.id
_entity.type
_entity.pdbx_description
1 polymer ?
#
loop_
_entity_poly.entity_id
_entity_poly.type
_entity_poly.pdbx_seq_one_letter_code
_entity_poly.pdbx_strand_id
1 'polypeptide(L)'
;KQVPSLTKLGSLKNPALIFTSSLAILLTVLFDLTRIASIGAIFYLVMDIAIHWGLFRNLRKEVDFKPIIPVIAIILDVAVLSAFIYIKYLNDPLVLIVAAIGIVLILVAERLFMISHTDDEGNMPMGMKNTSDKNNKT
;
A
#
# COMPACT_ATOMS: atom_id res chain seq x y z
N LYS A 1 22.67 8.66 20.38
CA LYS A 1 21.96 8.05 21.53
C LYS A 1 21.21 6.83 20.98
N GLN A 2 21.73 5.62 21.17
CA GLN A 2 21.06 4.38 20.71
C GLN A 2 19.80 4.17 21.55
N VAL A 3 18.70 3.83 20.88
CA VAL A 3 17.41 3.60 21.54
C VAL A 3 17.47 2.33 22.40
N PRO A 4 16.85 2.32 23.59
CA PRO A 4 16.85 1.17 24.49
C PRO A 4 16.21 -0.05 23.83
N SER A 5 16.92 -1.18 23.85
CA SER A 5 16.40 -2.47 23.42
C SER A 5 15.23 -2.90 24.30
N LEU A 6 14.02 -2.89 23.76
CA LEU A 6 12.83 -3.43 24.43
C LEU A 6 12.84 -4.97 24.34
N THR A 7 13.79 -5.60 25.02
CA THR A 7 13.98 -7.07 25.07
C THR A 7 13.08 -7.75 26.12
N LYS A 8 11.89 -7.19 26.43
CA LYS A 8 10.99 -7.74 27.46
C LYS A 8 9.80 -8.56 26.94
N LEU A 9 9.52 -8.56 25.64
CA LEU A 9 8.63 -9.55 25.03
C LEU A 9 9.50 -10.56 24.29
N GLY A 10 9.59 -11.77 24.84
CA GLY A 10 10.46 -12.82 24.33
C GLY A 10 10.32 -13.00 22.82
N SER A 11 11.46 -12.96 22.12
CA SER A 11 11.71 -13.48 20.76
C SER A 11 10.45 -13.79 19.92
N LEU A 12 9.60 -12.80 19.65
CA LEU A 12 8.54 -12.98 18.66
C LEU A 12 9.22 -12.98 17.30
N LYS A 13 9.45 -14.17 16.76
CA LYS A 13 9.91 -14.35 15.38
C LYS A 13 8.78 -13.82 14.49
N ASN A 14 8.95 -12.62 13.95
CA ASN A 14 8.03 -11.92 13.03
C ASN A 14 6.79 -11.29 13.69
N PRO A 15 6.93 -10.19 14.46
CA PRO A 15 5.79 -9.47 15.01
C PRO A 15 4.83 -8.98 13.92
N ALA A 16 5.33 -8.58 12.76
CA ALA A 16 4.50 -8.17 11.63
C ALA A 16 3.50 -9.26 11.19
N LEU A 17 3.94 -10.52 11.08
CA LEU A 17 3.06 -11.65 10.71
C LEU A 17 1.98 -11.91 11.76
N ILE A 18 2.32 -11.76 13.03
CA ILE A 18 1.37 -11.94 14.13
C ILE A 18 0.30 -10.86 14.07
N PHE A 19 0.68 -9.60 13.85
CA PHE A 19 -0.26 -8.50 13.70
C PHE A 19 -1.16 -8.66 12.48
N THR A 20 -0.60 -8.97 11.30
CA THR A 20 -1.39 -9.10 10.07
C THR A 20 -2.34 -10.30 10.12
N SER A 21 -1.88 -11.45 10.61
CA SER A 21 -2.73 -12.64 10.75
C SER A 21 -3.84 -12.44 11.79
N SER A 22 -3.50 -11.86 12.95
CA SER A 22 -4.50 -11.55 13.97
C SER A 22 -5.57 -10.57 13.47
N LEU A 23 -5.16 -9.53 12.73
CA LEU A 23 -6.09 -8.59 12.11
C LEU A 23 -6.97 -9.26 11.05
N ALA A 24 -6.39 -10.13 10.20
CA ALA A 24 -7.14 -10.87 9.19
C ALA A 24 -8.21 -11.78 9.81
N ILE A 25 -7.86 -12.51 10.88
CA ILE A 25 -8.80 -13.37 11.61
C ILE A 25 -9.90 -12.52 12.26
N LEU A 26 -9.54 -11.42 12.93
CA LEU A 26 -10.51 -10.50 13.54
C LEU A 26 -11.49 -9.95 12.51
N LEU A 27 -10.98 -9.48 11.37
CA LEU A 27 -11.81 -9.00 10.28
C LEU A 27 -12.72 -10.12 9.75
N THR A 28 -12.22 -11.35 9.58
CA THR A 28 -12.99 -12.52 9.10
C THR A 28 -14.13 -12.93 10.02
N VAL A 29 -13.96 -12.77 11.33
CA VAL A 29 -15.04 -13.05 12.29
C VAL A 29 -16.08 -11.92 12.31
N LEU A 30 -15.67 -10.67 12.10
CA LEU A 30 -16.56 -9.51 12.11
C LEU A 30 -17.28 -9.27 10.77
N PHE A 31 -16.65 -9.65 9.67
CA PHE A 31 -17.14 -9.51 8.31
C PHE A 31 -17.17 -10.89 7.65
N ASP A 32 -18.34 -11.31 7.18
CA ASP A 32 -18.48 -12.56 6.44
C ASP A 32 -17.45 -12.67 5.30
N LEU A 33 -17.00 -13.89 5.00
CA LEU A 33 -15.93 -14.15 4.00
C LEU A 33 -16.19 -13.47 2.65
N THR A 34 -17.45 -13.44 2.20
CA THR A 34 -17.86 -12.78 0.95
C THR A 34 -17.59 -11.28 0.95
N ARG A 35 -17.77 -10.60 2.09
CA ARG A 35 -17.52 -9.16 2.23
C ARG A 35 -16.03 -8.87 2.14
N ILE A 36 -15.21 -9.65 2.83
CA ILE A 36 -13.74 -9.48 2.81
C ILE A 36 -13.19 -9.74 1.41
N ALA A 37 -13.65 -10.79 0.74
CA ALA A 37 -13.26 -11.06 -0.64
C ALA A 37 -13.62 -9.88 -1.56
N SER A 38 -14.80 -9.28 -1.36
CA SER A 38 -15.23 -8.12 -2.14
C SER A 38 -14.39 -6.86 -1.86
N ILE A 39 -14.07 -6.59 -0.59
CA ILE A 39 -13.19 -5.49 -0.21
C ILE A 39 -11.81 -5.72 -0.84
N GLY A 40 -11.24 -6.93 -0.69
CA GLY A 40 -9.95 -7.29 -1.29
C GLY A 40 -9.93 -7.11 -2.81
N ALA A 41 -10.98 -7.52 -3.51
CA ALA A 41 -11.10 -7.33 -4.97
C ALA A 41 -11.08 -5.85 -5.37
N ILE A 42 -11.79 -4.98 -4.64
CA ILE A 42 -11.79 -3.53 -4.90
C ILE A 42 -10.38 -2.97 -4.67
N PHE A 43 -9.73 -3.32 -3.57
CA PHE A 43 -8.38 -2.84 -3.26
C PHE A 43 -7.38 -3.29 -4.33
N TYR A 44 -7.46 -4.55 -4.76
CA TYR A 44 -6.58 -5.11 -5.76
C TYR A 44 -6.73 -4.39 -7.10
N LEU A 45 -7.96 -4.19 -7.58
CA LEU A 45 -8.22 -3.49 -8.85
C LEU A 45 -7.79 -2.02 -8.80
N VAL A 46 -8.05 -1.33 -7.67
CA VAL A 46 -7.61 0.07 -7.50
C VAL A 46 -6.08 0.16 -7.47
N MET A 47 -5.42 -0.76 -6.77
CA MET A 47 -3.96 -0.87 -6.73
C MET A 47 -3.38 -1.11 -8.13
N ASP A 48 -3.95 -2.03 -8.89
CA ASP A 48 -3.50 -2.33 -10.25
C ASP A 48 -3.60 -1.08 -11.13
N ILE A 49 -4.72 -0.35 -11.10
CA ILE A 49 -4.88 0.91 -11.84
C ILE A 49 -3.81 1.94 -11.41
N ALA A 50 -3.55 2.07 -10.10
CA ALA A 50 -2.56 3.00 -9.58
C ALA A 50 -1.13 2.65 -10.03
N ILE A 51 -0.76 1.37 -10.00
CA ILE A 51 0.55 0.87 -10.45
C ILE A 51 0.72 1.10 -11.95
N HIS A 52 -0.26 0.72 -12.77
CA HIS A 52 -0.18 0.91 -14.23
C HIS A 52 -0.15 2.40 -14.61
N TRP A 53 -0.88 3.25 -13.90
CA TRP A 53 -0.82 4.70 -14.09
C TRP A 53 0.54 5.27 -13.68
N GLY A 54 1.08 4.85 -12.53
CA GLY A 54 2.41 5.22 -12.06
C GLY A 54 3.50 4.81 -13.06
N LEU A 55 3.40 3.60 -13.60
CA LEU A 55 4.26 3.07 -14.65
C LEU A 55 4.21 3.95 -15.91
N PHE A 56 3.01 4.30 -16.36
CA PHE A 56 2.80 5.14 -17.54
C PHE A 56 3.26 6.59 -17.37
N ARG A 57 3.23 7.13 -16.15
CA ARG A 57 3.62 8.51 -15.86
C ARG A 57 5.12 8.66 -15.62
N ASN A 58 5.72 7.81 -14.79
CA ASN A 58 7.09 8.00 -14.32
C ASN A 58 8.12 7.18 -15.11
N LEU A 59 7.74 6.02 -15.64
CA LEU A 59 8.71 5.06 -16.17
C LEU A 59 8.93 5.16 -17.69
N ARG A 60 8.19 6.02 -18.39
CA ARG A 60 8.30 6.23 -19.86
C ARG A 60 9.71 6.50 -20.37
N LYS A 61 10.63 6.98 -19.53
CA LYS A 61 11.98 7.38 -19.92
C LYS A 61 13.07 6.38 -19.52
N GLU A 62 12.78 5.41 -18.64
CA GLU A 62 13.80 4.54 -18.03
C GLU A 62 13.61 3.05 -18.32
N VAL A 63 12.44 2.62 -18.78
CA VAL A 63 12.18 1.20 -19.06
C VAL A 63 11.63 1.02 -20.47
N ASP A 64 12.26 0.13 -21.25
CA ASP A 64 11.76 -0.35 -22.54
C ASP A 64 10.53 -1.24 -22.32
N PHE A 65 9.36 -0.64 -22.16
CA PHE A 65 8.10 -1.37 -22.14
C PHE A 65 7.21 -0.95 -23.30
N LYS A 66 6.44 -1.90 -23.82
CA LYS A 66 5.38 -1.64 -24.79
C LYS A 66 4.24 -0.90 -24.08
N PRO A 67 4.00 0.41 -24.36
CA PRO A 67 2.98 1.20 -23.66
C PRO A 67 1.55 0.71 -23.93
N ILE A 68 1.36 -0.19 -24.90
CA ILE A 68 0.07 -0.82 -25.20
C ILE A 68 -0.41 -1.73 -24.05
N ILE A 69 0.50 -2.41 -23.34
CA ILE A 69 0.14 -3.42 -22.33
C ILE A 69 -0.51 -2.75 -21.10
N PRO A 70 0.09 -1.70 -20.48
CA PRO A 70 -0.53 -1.02 -19.34
C PRO A 70 -1.86 -0.35 -19.69
N VAL A 71 -2.01 0.15 -20.91
CA VAL A 71 -3.25 0.80 -21.35
C VAL A 71 -4.40 -0.20 -21.41
N ILE A 72 -4.18 -1.39 -21.99
CA ILE A 72 -5.20 -2.44 -22.05
C ILE A 72 -5.52 -2.95 -20.64
N ALA A 73 -4.50 -3.11 -19.78
CA ALA A 73 -4.70 -3.51 -18.38
C ALA A 73 -5.60 -2.52 -17.63
N ILE A 74 -5.31 -1.21 -17.69
CA ILE A 74 -6.14 -0.18 -17.05
C ILE A 74 -7.59 -0.23 -17.56
N ILE A 75 -7.79 -0.39 -18.87
CA ILE A 75 -9.15 -0.47 -19.45
C ILE A 75 -9.89 -1.69 -18.88
N LEU A 76 -9.23 -2.84 -18.78
CA LEU A 76 -9.83 -4.05 -18.24
C LEU A 76 -10.13 -3.91 -16.74
N ASP A 77 -9.20 -3.36 -15.96
CA ASP A 77 -9.38 -3.14 -14.52
C ASP A 77 -10.55 -2.19 -14.24
N VAL A 78 -10.67 -1.10 -14.99
CA VAL A 78 -11.79 -0.15 -14.86
C VAL A 78 -13.11 -0.80 -15.26
N ALA A 79 -13.13 -1.61 -16.32
CA ALA A 79 -14.33 -2.33 -16.74
C ALA A 79 -14.80 -3.32 -15.66
N VAL A 80 -13.87 -4.13 -15.11
CA VAL A 80 -14.17 -5.08 -14.04
C VAL A 80 -14.59 -4.35 -12.76
N LEU A 81 -13.86 -3.30 -12.36
CA LEU A 81 -14.15 -2.52 -11.16
C LEU A 81 -15.52 -1.85 -11.22
N SER A 82 -15.87 -1.23 -12.35
CA SER A 82 -17.17 -0.57 -12.53
C SER A 82 -18.33 -1.56 -12.47
N ALA A 83 -18.23 -2.71 -13.14
CA ALA A 83 -19.21 -3.78 -13.04
C ALA A 83 -19.32 -4.33 -11.60
N PHE A 84 -18.18 -4.51 -10.93
CA PHE A 84 -18.14 -5.02 -9.56
C PHE A 84 -18.79 -4.06 -8.56
N ILE A 85 -18.48 -2.76 -8.66
CA ILE A 85 -19.09 -1.71 -7.84
C ILE A 85 -20.61 -1.67 -8.07
N TYR A 86 -21.06 -1.75 -9.32
CA TYR A 86 -22.49 -1.73 -9.64
C TYR A 86 -23.24 -2.88 -8.98
N ILE A 87 -22.72 -4.11 -9.10
CA ILE A 87 -23.32 -5.29 -8.48
C ILE A 87 -23.31 -5.16 -6.95
N LYS A 88 -22.22 -4.68 -6.37
CA LYS A 88 -22.09 -4.59 -4.92
C LYS A 88 -22.94 -3.47 -4.31
N TYR A 89 -23.12 -2.37 -5.03
CA TYR A 89 -24.01 -1.28 -4.63
C TYR A 89 -25.44 -1.74 -4.42
N LEU A 90 -25.95 -2.64 -5.27
CA LEU A 90 -27.31 -3.16 -5.16
C LEU A 90 -27.46 -4.20 -4.03
N ASN A 91 -26.46 -5.05 -3.84
CA ASN A 91 -26.59 -6.21 -2.94
C ASN A 91 -26.12 -5.93 -1.50
N ASP A 92 -25.10 -5.10 -1.32
CA ASP A 92 -24.44 -4.91 -0.02
C ASP A 92 -23.62 -3.61 0.02
N PRO A 93 -24.29 -2.46 0.22
CA PRO A 93 -23.65 -1.13 0.20
C PRO A 93 -22.59 -0.94 1.28
N LEU A 94 -22.66 -1.70 2.38
CA LEU A 94 -21.72 -1.61 3.49
C LEU A 94 -20.28 -1.87 3.04
N VAL A 95 -20.09 -2.81 2.12
CA VAL A 95 -18.76 -3.13 1.58
C VAL A 95 -18.15 -1.94 0.85
N LEU A 96 -18.94 -1.18 0.10
CA LEU A 96 -18.45 0.00 -0.61
C LEU A 96 -18.03 1.10 0.38
N ILE A 97 -18.79 1.30 1.46
CA ILE A 97 -18.46 2.28 2.50
C ILE A 97 -17.16 1.91 3.19
N VAL A 98 -17.00 0.65 3.62
CA VAL A 98 -15.78 0.17 4.27
C VAL A 98 -14.58 0.28 3.32
N ALA A 99 -14.76 -0.08 2.05
CA ALA A 99 -13.70 0.03 1.06
C ALA A 99 -13.28 1.49 0.83
N ALA A 100 -14.24 2.42 0.71
CA ALA A 100 -13.96 3.84 0.57
C ALA A 100 -13.20 4.41 1.78
N ILE A 101 -13.62 4.07 3.01
CA ILE A 101 -12.92 4.47 4.23
C ILE A 101 -11.49 3.93 4.23
N GLY A 102 -11.31 2.66 3.87
CA GLY A 102 -9.99 2.03 3.85
C GLY A 102 -9.05 2.65 2.81
N ILE A 103 -9.55 3.00 1.61
CA ILE A 103 -8.77 3.74 0.60
C ILE A 103 -8.34 5.11 1.14
N VAL A 104 -9.26 5.86 1.75
CA VAL A 104 -8.94 7.18 2.35
C VAL A 104 -7.90 7.04 3.46
N LEU A 105 -8.02 6.03 4.32
CA LEU A 105 -7.05 5.76 5.38
C LEU A 105 -5.66 5.45 4.83
N ILE A 106 -5.58 4.65 3.75
CA ILE A 106 -4.29 4.37 3.09
C ILE A 106 -3.69 5.67 2.54
N LEU A 107 -4.45 6.47 1.79
CA LEU A 107 -3.93 7.73 1.23
C LEU A 107 -3.46 8.71 2.30
N VAL A 108 -4.18 8.78 3.42
CA VAL A 108 -3.76 9.61 4.57
C VAL A 108 -2.50 9.05 5.21
N ALA A 109 -2.41 7.73 5.40
CA ALA A 109 -1.23 7.08 5.96
C ALA A 109 0.00 7.28 5.07
N GLU A 110 -0.13 7.12 3.76
CA GLU A 110 0.92 7.40 2.77
C GLU A 110 1.38 8.86 2.84
N ARG A 111 0.42 9.79 2.87
CA ARG A 111 0.73 11.23 2.95
C ARG A 111 1.41 11.60 4.26
N LEU A 112 0.96 11.05 5.38
CA LEU A 112 1.54 11.27 6.70
C LEU A 112 2.94 10.65 6.80
N PHE A 113 3.12 9.46 6.22
CA PHE A 113 4.42 8.81 6.10
C PHE A 113 5.39 9.70 5.32
N MET A 114 4.97 10.21 4.17
CA MET A 114 5.78 11.13 3.38
C MET A 114 6.14 12.41 4.16
N ILE A 115 5.17 13.06 4.81
CA ILE A 115 5.44 14.27 5.63
C ILE A 115 6.40 13.99 6.79
N SER A 116 6.30 12.83 7.44
CA SER A 116 7.14 12.52 8.61
C SER A 116 8.57 12.10 8.26
N HIS A 117 8.81 11.59 7.05
CA HIS A 117 10.11 11.02 6.65
C HIS A 117 10.74 11.73 5.44
N THR A 118 10.16 12.83 4.97
CA THR A 118 10.68 13.67 3.90
C THR A 118 11.06 15.03 4.49
N ASP A 119 12.32 15.43 4.33
CA ASP A 119 12.79 16.76 4.73
C ASP A 119 12.17 17.84 3.81
N ASP A 120 12.21 19.13 4.20
CA ASP A 120 11.57 20.24 3.45
C ASP A 120 12.03 20.35 1.97
N GLU A 121 13.18 19.73 1.63
CA GLU A 121 13.76 19.67 0.28
C GLU A 121 13.38 18.39 -0.52
N GLY A 122 12.50 17.52 -0.01
CA GLY A 122 12.11 16.29 -0.71
C GLY A 122 13.09 15.12 -0.55
N ASN A 123 14.11 15.28 0.30
CA ASN A 123 15.13 14.26 0.55
C ASN A 123 14.62 13.27 1.61
N MET A 124 14.55 11.98 1.24
CA MET A 124 14.42 10.90 2.21
C MET A 124 15.82 10.45 2.62
N PRO A 125 16.30 10.73 3.84
CA PRO A 125 17.57 10.19 4.32
C PRO A 125 17.43 8.67 4.52
N MET A 126 17.50 7.92 3.42
CA MET A 126 17.79 6.50 3.42
C MET A 126 19.16 6.36 4.07
N GLY A 127 19.21 5.75 5.25
CA GLY A 127 20.40 5.67 6.11
C GLY A 127 21.58 4.88 5.53
N MET A 128 22.04 5.21 4.33
CA MET A 128 23.37 4.87 3.86
C MET A 128 24.33 5.91 4.41
N LYS A 129 24.83 5.62 5.61
CA LYS A 129 25.99 6.29 6.17
C LYS A 129 27.17 6.00 5.24
N ASN A 130 27.48 6.91 4.33
CA ASN A 130 28.70 6.85 3.53
C ASN A 130 29.90 6.92 4.47
N THR A 131 30.53 5.77 4.69
CA THR A 131 31.81 5.62 5.38
C THR A 131 32.93 6.12 4.47
N SER A 132 32.94 7.42 4.17
CA SER A 132 34.07 8.06 3.46
C SER A 132 34.66 9.25 4.20
N ASP A 133 34.02 9.74 5.26
CA ASP A 133 34.50 10.88 6.06
C ASP A 133 35.31 10.50 7.31
N LYS A 134 36.02 9.36 7.25
CA LYS A 134 36.90 8.92 8.35
C LYS A 134 38.39 9.07 8.06
N ASN A 135 38.77 9.88 7.06
CA ASN A 135 40.18 10.08 6.72
C ASN A 135 40.64 11.55 6.70
N ASN A 136 39.88 12.45 7.33
CA ASN A 136 40.36 13.81 7.62
C ASN A 136 40.06 14.19 9.07
N LYS A 137 40.72 13.49 9.99
CA LYS A 137 41.07 14.04 11.29
C LYS A 137 42.43 13.46 11.65
N THR A 138 43.43 14.30 11.38
CA THR A 138 44.69 14.44 12.12
C THR A 138 44.66 13.85 13.51
#